data_AF-E6PHB4-F1
#
_entry.id   AF-E6PHB4-F1
#
_cell.length_a   1.000
_cell.length_b   1.000
_cell.length_c   1.000
_cell.angle_alpha   90.00
_cell.angle_beta   90.00
_cell.angle_gamma   90.00
#
_symmetry.space_group_name_H-M   'P 1'
#
loop_
_entity.id
_entity.type
_entity.pdbx_description
1 polymer ?
#
loop_
_entity_poly.entity_id
_entity_poly.type
_entity_poly.pdbx_seq_one_letter_code
_entity_poly.pdbx_strand_id
1 'polypeptide(L)'
;MIRNTFLRRIIFAGIVGWIGINIYMSVLLSLQHAATPLQLFQWDASNALGAASFSEGFASALLGLFFDFVVNIAWATLYVMLFDRKDRTERPFLLRGILFGAVVMVVMRWLVVPLGHAVSPPATPASIANLLAAHIISFGIPIAYVASRIGRYPSRSNSKKRIIFFGQMKLNIKPVLHDLFHFRKFFTQFTLRIWAKAQKGFLSEALNI
;
A
#
# COMPACT_ATOMS: atom_id res chain seq x y z
N MET A 1 -15.95 -20.16 8.25
CA MET A 1 -15.71 -19.00 9.16
C MET A 1 -14.36 -18.30 8.95
N ILE A 2 -13.22 -19.01 8.89
CA ILE A 2 -11.86 -18.40 8.81
C ILE A 2 -11.67 -17.48 7.60
N ARG A 3 -12.21 -17.85 6.42
CA ARG A 3 -12.09 -17.06 5.18
C ARG A 3 -12.74 -15.67 5.30
N ASN A 4 -13.86 -15.56 6.00
CA ASN A 4 -14.59 -14.30 6.14
C ASN A 4 -13.86 -13.33 7.08
N THR A 5 -13.21 -13.83 8.13
CA THR A 5 -12.41 -12.98 9.03
C THR A 5 -11.12 -12.48 8.37
N PHE A 6 -10.51 -13.29 7.50
CA PHE A 6 -9.31 -12.93 6.77
C PHE A 6 -9.57 -11.80 5.77
N LEU A 7 -10.58 -11.96 4.91
CA LEU A 7 -10.98 -10.93 3.95
C LEU A 7 -11.41 -9.63 4.65
N ARG A 8 -12.17 -9.72 5.75
CA ARG A 8 -12.55 -8.53 6.54
C ARG A 8 -11.31 -7.79 7.08
N ARG A 9 -10.31 -8.50 7.60
CA ARG A 9 -9.07 -7.84 8.06
C ARG A 9 -8.40 -7.06 6.94
N ILE A 10 -8.27 -7.66 5.76
CA ILE A 10 -7.63 -7.02 4.61
C ILE A 10 -8.39 -5.77 4.20
N ILE A 11 -9.70 -5.89 3.98
CA ILE A 11 -10.54 -4.78 3.50
C ILE A 11 -10.55 -3.63 4.50
N PHE A 12 -10.83 -3.91 5.78
CA PHE A 12 -10.90 -2.86 6.79
C PHE A 12 -9.53 -2.24 7.08
N ALA A 13 -8.46 -3.03 7.17
CA ALA A 13 -7.12 -2.49 7.38
C ALA A 13 -6.66 -1.66 6.18
N GLY A 14 -6.92 -2.12 4.96
CA GLY A 14 -6.58 -1.38 3.74
C GLY A 14 -7.35 -0.07 3.62
N ILE A 15 -8.66 -0.05 3.88
CA ILE A 15 -9.47 1.18 3.89
C ILE A 15 -8.96 2.17 4.95
N VAL A 16 -8.68 1.70 6.16
CA VAL A 16 -8.20 2.58 7.24
C VAL A 16 -6.80 3.13 6.93
N GLY A 17 -5.90 2.30 6.41
CA GLY A 17 -4.57 2.75 5.97
C GLY A 17 -4.66 3.77 4.83
N TRP A 18 -5.51 3.48 3.84
CA TRP A 18 -5.76 4.36 2.69
C TRP A 18 -6.31 5.72 3.11
N ILE A 19 -7.33 5.77 3.97
CA ILE A 19 -7.85 7.03 4.49
C ILE A 19 -6.77 7.78 5.28
N GLY A 20 -6.06 7.08 6.17
CA GLY A 20 -5.08 7.69 7.05
C GLY A 20 -3.94 8.36 6.31
N ILE A 21 -3.30 7.66 5.37
CA ILE A 21 -2.16 8.20 4.63
C ILE A 21 -2.57 9.38 3.74
N ASN A 22 -3.75 9.31 3.10
CA ASN A 22 -4.25 10.38 2.25
C ASN A 22 -4.62 11.64 3.01
N ILE A 23 -5.28 11.52 4.17
CA ILE A 23 -5.57 12.68 5.02
C ILE A 23 -4.25 13.32 5.47
N TYR A 24 -3.30 12.51 5.96
CA TYR A 24 -2.02 13.02 6.43
C TYR A 24 -1.27 13.78 5.33
N MET A 25 -1.10 13.15 4.16
CA MET A 25 -0.35 13.76 3.05
C MET A 25 -1.07 14.98 2.48
N SER A 26 -2.39 14.93 2.32
CA SER A 26 -3.18 16.06 1.82
C SER A 26 -3.07 17.28 2.74
N VAL A 27 -3.19 17.07 4.06
CA VAL A 27 -3.06 18.14 5.05
C VAL A 27 -1.63 18.66 5.09
N LEU A 28 -0.63 17.79 5.16
CA LEU A 28 0.77 18.18 5.23
C LEU A 28 1.18 19.03 4.03
N LEU A 29 0.88 18.58 2.81
CA LEU A 29 1.24 19.27 1.58
C LEU A 29 0.50 20.60 1.44
N SER A 30 -0.76 20.67 1.87
CA SER A 30 -1.54 21.91 1.88
C SER A 30 -0.96 22.92 2.86
N LEU A 31 -0.59 22.50 4.08
CA LEU A 31 0.03 23.37 5.09
C LEU A 31 1.40 23.88 4.65
N GLN A 32 2.14 23.08 3.90
CA GLN A 32 3.44 23.46 3.32
C GLN A 32 3.29 24.32 2.06
N HIS A 33 2.07 24.57 1.57
CA HIS A 33 1.80 25.22 0.28
C HIS A 33 2.54 24.53 -0.88
N ALA A 34 2.81 23.23 -0.74
CA ALA A 34 3.63 22.46 -1.68
C ALA A 34 2.78 21.84 -2.79
N ALA A 35 1.58 21.38 -2.46
CA ALA A 35 0.62 20.82 -3.42
C ALA A 35 -0.80 20.82 -2.83
N THR A 36 -1.78 20.86 -3.72
CA THR A 36 -3.20 20.63 -3.36
C THR A 36 -3.52 19.14 -3.28
N PRO A 37 -4.62 18.74 -2.60
CA PRO A 37 -5.08 17.35 -2.62
C PRO A 37 -5.35 16.81 -4.02
N LEU A 38 -5.80 17.67 -4.95
CA LEU A 38 -5.97 17.29 -6.36
C LEU A 38 -4.62 16.90 -6.98
N GLN A 39 -3.59 17.72 -6.78
CA GLN A 39 -2.24 17.47 -7.29
C GLN A 39 -1.58 16.25 -6.65
N LEU A 40 -1.89 15.92 -5.40
CA LEU A 40 -1.43 14.68 -4.75
C LEU A 40 -1.92 13.46 -5.53
N PHE A 41 -3.22 13.39 -5.82
CA PHE A 41 -3.75 12.26 -6.58
C PHE A 41 -3.33 12.27 -8.05
N GLN A 42 -3.13 13.45 -8.65
CA GLN A 42 -2.51 13.53 -9.99
C GLN A 42 -1.06 13.05 -9.98
N TRP A 43 -0.32 13.26 -8.89
CA TRP A 43 1.03 12.70 -8.72
C TRP A 43 0.97 11.17 -8.62
N ASP A 44 -0.01 10.59 -7.93
CA ASP A 44 -0.19 9.13 -7.93
C ASP A 44 -0.46 8.61 -9.35
N ALA A 45 -1.35 9.26 -10.10
CA ALA A 45 -1.64 8.93 -11.49
C ALA A 45 -0.43 9.11 -12.43
N SER A 46 0.48 10.04 -12.10
CA SER A 46 1.69 10.29 -12.87
C SER A 46 2.60 9.07 -12.94
N ASN A 47 2.48 8.09 -12.03
CA ASN A 47 3.18 6.81 -12.15
C ASN A 47 2.88 6.07 -13.46
N ALA A 48 1.66 6.20 -14.00
CA ALA A 48 1.26 5.60 -15.26
C ALA A 48 1.27 6.62 -16.42
N LEU A 49 0.76 7.83 -16.17
CA LEU A 49 0.53 8.85 -17.21
C LEU A 49 1.71 9.80 -17.42
N GLY A 50 2.71 9.78 -16.54
CA GLY A 50 3.79 10.78 -16.53
C GLY A 50 3.26 12.18 -16.24
N ALA A 51 3.97 13.21 -16.74
CA ALA A 51 3.62 14.61 -16.50
C ALA A 51 2.24 15.04 -17.04
N ALA A 52 1.67 14.29 -17.99
CA ALA A 52 0.33 14.57 -18.53
C ALA A 52 -0.78 14.44 -17.48
N SER A 53 -0.55 13.71 -16.38
CA SER A 53 -1.54 13.59 -15.30
C SER A 53 -1.94 14.94 -14.70
N PHE A 54 -1.03 15.92 -14.69
CA PHE A 54 -1.29 17.23 -14.10
C PHE A 54 -2.16 18.14 -14.98
N SER A 55 -2.30 17.84 -16.28
CA SER A 55 -3.17 18.60 -17.21
C SER A 55 -4.60 18.05 -17.33
N GLU A 56 -4.86 16.82 -16.88
CA GLU A 56 -6.17 16.15 -17.05
C GLU A 56 -7.18 16.42 -15.91
N GLY A 57 -6.82 17.28 -14.95
CA GLY A 57 -7.73 17.73 -13.89
C GLY A 57 -8.25 16.58 -13.01
N PHE A 58 -9.57 16.52 -12.83
CA PHE A 58 -10.22 15.54 -11.94
C PHE A 58 -10.16 14.10 -12.45
N ALA A 59 -10.10 13.87 -13.77
CA ALA A 59 -10.09 12.54 -14.34
C ALA A 59 -8.83 11.76 -13.92
N SER A 60 -7.66 12.40 -14.07
CA SER A 60 -6.39 11.82 -13.61
C SER A 60 -6.32 11.71 -12.09
N ALA A 61 -6.88 12.66 -11.33
CA ALA A 61 -6.95 12.55 -9.88
C ALA A 61 -7.76 11.33 -9.42
N LEU A 62 -8.92 11.05 -10.03
CA LEU A 62 -9.71 9.84 -9.72
C LEU A 62 -8.94 8.55 -10.05
N LEU A 63 -8.18 8.55 -11.15
CA LEU A 63 -7.33 7.42 -11.52
C LEU A 63 -6.23 7.19 -10.49
N GLY A 64 -5.55 8.26 -10.05
CA GLY A 64 -4.52 8.18 -9.03
C GLY A 64 -5.05 7.71 -7.68
N LEU A 65 -6.19 8.26 -7.26
CA LEU A 65 -6.90 7.82 -6.06
C LEU A 65 -7.23 6.32 -6.10
N PHE A 66 -7.65 5.82 -7.26
CA PHE A 66 -7.90 4.39 -7.47
C PHE A 66 -6.63 3.55 -7.40
N PHE A 67 -5.53 4.00 -8.01
CA PHE A 67 -4.23 3.31 -7.90
C PHE A 67 -3.73 3.26 -6.47
N ASP A 68 -3.80 4.38 -5.76
CA ASP A 68 -3.43 4.45 -4.36
C ASP A 68 -4.30 3.49 -3.52
N PHE A 69 -5.61 3.42 -3.76
CA PHE A 69 -6.49 2.45 -3.10
C PHE A 69 -6.05 0.99 -3.33
N VAL A 70 -5.75 0.62 -4.58
CA VAL A 70 -5.29 -0.73 -4.92
C VAL A 70 -3.97 -1.08 -4.22
N VAL A 71 -3.03 -0.14 -4.20
CA VAL A 71 -1.73 -0.29 -3.52
C VAL A 71 -1.91 -0.48 -2.02
N ASN A 72 -2.78 0.30 -1.39
CA ASN A 72 -3.09 0.19 0.04
C ASN A 72 -3.69 -1.19 0.38
N ILE A 73 -4.61 -1.70 -0.44
CA ILE A 73 -5.18 -3.05 -0.27
C ILE A 73 -4.12 -4.14 -0.44
N ALA A 74 -3.19 -3.99 -1.39
CA ALA A 74 -2.09 -4.94 -1.59
C ALA A 74 -1.18 -5.01 -0.35
N TRP A 75 -0.80 -3.87 0.21
CA TRP A 75 -0.01 -3.82 1.44
C TRP A 75 -0.76 -4.36 2.66
N ALA A 76 -2.06 -4.05 2.81
CA ALA A 76 -2.87 -4.62 3.87
C ALA A 76 -2.95 -6.15 3.75
N THR A 77 -3.05 -6.67 2.52
CA THR A 77 -2.98 -8.11 2.24
C THR A 77 -1.66 -8.70 2.70
N LEU A 78 -0.53 -8.09 2.32
CA LEU A 78 0.81 -8.52 2.76
C LEU A 78 0.95 -8.48 4.28
N TYR A 79 0.50 -7.41 4.93
CA TYR A 79 0.52 -7.31 6.39
C TYR A 79 -0.24 -8.49 7.03
N VAL A 80 -1.50 -8.71 6.61
CA VAL A 80 -2.31 -9.79 7.16
C VAL A 80 -1.64 -11.13 6.89
N MET A 81 -1.14 -11.41 5.68
CA MET A 81 -0.45 -12.67 5.37
C MET A 81 0.79 -12.91 6.25
N LEU A 82 1.59 -11.87 6.51
CA LEU A 82 2.81 -11.98 7.30
C LEU A 82 2.54 -12.15 8.80
N PHE A 83 1.48 -11.52 9.31
CA PHE A 83 1.23 -11.40 10.76
C PHE A 83 -0.01 -12.16 11.27
N ASP A 84 -0.84 -12.76 10.41
CA ASP A 84 -2.04 -13.53 10.79
C ASP A 84 -1.72 -14.87 11.45
N ARG A 85 -0.53 -15.46 11.19
CA ARG A 85 -0.16 -16.80 11.68
C ARG A 85 0.92 -16.84 12.76
N LYS A 86 1.65 -15.74 12.94
CA LYS A 86 2.71 -15.63 13.94
C LYS A 86 2.15 -15.07 15.24
N ASP A 87 1.94 -15.97 16.18
CA ASP A 87 1.75 -15.77 17.63
C ASP A 87 1.00 -14.50 18.03
N ARG A 88 -0.18 -14.73 18.60
CA ARG A 88 -0.93 -13.77 19.41
C ARG A 88 -0.22 -13.34 20.68
N THR A 89 1.00 -13.78 20.88
CA THR A 89 1.73 -13.69 22.12
C THR A 89 3.07 -13.01 21.82
N GLU A 90 3.41 -12.03 22.65
CA GLU A 90 4.73 -11.40 22.88
C GLU A 90 5.05 -10.05 22.24
N ARG A 91 4.69 -9.73 20.97
CA ARG A 91 5.01 -8.40 20.40
C ARG A 91 3.77 -7.49 20.22
N PRO A 92 3.75 -6.28 20.82
CA PRO A 92 2.60 -5.38 20.71
C PRO A 92 2.36 -5.00 19.25
N PHE A 93 1.08 -4.90 18.85
CA PHE A 93 0.67 -4.51 17.50
C PHE A 93 1.37 -3.21 17.05
N LEU A 94 1.69 -2.33 18.00
CA LEU A 94 2.41 -1.09 17.78
C LEU A 94 3.79 -1.33 17.13
N LEU A 95 4.60 -2.25 17.66
CA LEU A 95 5.91 -2.55 17.10
C LEU A 95 5.81 -3.16 15.70
N ARG A 96 4.82 -4.03 15.46
CA ARG A 96 4.57 -4.59 14.12
C ARG A 96 4.18 -3.50 13.12
N GLY A 97 3.32 -2.57 13.54
CA GLY A 97 2.90 -1.43 12.72
C GLY A 97 4.05 -0.47 12.40
N ILE A 98 4.90 -0.15 13.38
CA ILE A 98 6.09 0.69 13.20
C ILE A 98 7.05 0.06 12.19
N LEU A 99 7.46 -1.19 12.41
CA LEU A 99 8.40 -1.87 11.53
C LEU A 99 7.83 -2.04 10.12
N PHE A 100 6.55 -2.41 10.02
CA PHE A 100 5.90 -2.56 8.73
C PHE A 100 5.79 -1.24 7.98
N GLY A 101 5.34 -0.17 8.64
CA GLY A 101 5.26 1.17 8.04
C GLY A 101 6.63 1.66 7.54
N ALA A 102 7.69 1.47 8.32
CA ALA A 102 9.05 1.82 7.89
C ALA A 102 9.49 1.04 6.64
N VAL A 103 9.23 -0.28 6.60
CA VAL A 103 9.53 -1.11 5.42
C VAL A 103 8.74 -0.65 4.20
N VAL A 104 7.44 -0.37 4.36
CA VAL A 104 6.59 0.11 3.27
C VAL A 104 7.11 1.43 2.72
N MET A 105 7.51 2.37 3.58
CA MET A 105 8.09 3.65 3.15
C MET A 105 9.33 3.44 2.28
N VAL A 106 10.27 2.60 2.74
CA VAL A 106 11.52 2.30 2.02
C VAL A 106 11.21 1.66 0.66
N VAL A 107 10.33 0.66 0.63
CA VAL A 107 9.95 -0.02 -0.61
C VAL A 107 9.23 0.94 -1.56
N MET A 108 8.31 1.77 -1.06
CA MET A 108 7.61 2.74 -1.89
C MET A 108 8.56 3.77 -2.48
N ARG A 109 9.39 4.39 -1.64
CA ARG A 109 10.27 5.49 -2.06
C ARG A 109 11.38 5.03 -3.01
N TRP A 110 11.97 3.85 -2.78
CA TRP A 110 13.17 3.43 -3.50
C TRP A 110 12.95 2.29 -4.50
N LEU A 111 11.81 1.63 -4.46
CA LEU A 111 11.48 0.58 -5.42
C LEU A 111 10.25 0.94 -6.26
N VAL A 112 9.10 1.21 -5.63
CA VAL A 112 7.85 1.36 -6.40
C VAL A 112 7.78 2.67 -7.17
N VAL A 113 8.04 3.80 -6.52
CA VAL A 113 7.98 5.13 -7.17
C VAL A 113 9.02 5.25 -8.29
N PRO A 114 10.30 4.84 -8.12
CA PRO A 114 11.29 4.91 -9.20
C PRO A 114 11.03 3.95 -10.37
N LEU A 115 10.19 2.93 -10.19
CA LEU A 115 9.77 2.02 -11.26
C LEU A 115 8.62 2.60 -12.10
N GLY A 116 7.93 3.63 -11.62
CA GLY A 116 6.91 4.37 -12.35
C GLY A 116 7.47 5.58 -13.09
N HIS A 117 6.58 6.39 -13.67
CA HIS A 117 6.93 7.67 -14.28
C HIS A 117 6.79 8.87 -13.32
N ALA A 118 6.43 8.63 -12.06
CA ALA A 118 6.25 9.70 -11.10
C ALA A 118 7.59 10.34 -10.73
N VAL A 119 7.59 11.67 -10.64
CA VAL A 119 8.75 12.41 -10.17
C VAL A 119 8.98 12.09 -8.70
N SER A 120 10.18 11.62 -8.38
CA SER A 120 10.56 11.34 -6.99
C SER A 120 10.81 12.64 -6.23
N PRO A 121 10.12 12.90 -5.11
CA PRO A 121 10.36 14.09 -4.31
C PRO A 121 11.80 14.12 -3.76
N PRO A 122 12.41 15.32 -3.61
CA PRO A 122 13.75 15.46 -3.05
C PRO A 122 13.92 14.74 -1.71
N ALA A 123 15.09 14.15 -1.48
CA ALA A 123 15.42 13.38 -0.28
C ALA A 123 16.08 14.24 0.80
N THR A 124 15.38 15.29 1.24
CA THR A 124 15.82 16.08 2.40
C THR A 124 15.52 15.34 3.71
N PRO A 125 16.27 15.59 4.80
CA PRO A 125 15.99 14.99 6.11
C PRO A 125 14.54 15.21 6.57
N ALA A 126 14.02 16.42 6.37
CA ALA A 126 12.63 16.76 6.69
C ALA A 126 11.62 15.96 5.85
N SER A 127 11.86 15.83 4.54
CA SER A 127 10.99 15.02 3.67
C SER A 127 10.98 13.54 4.10
N ILE A 128 12.15 12.99 4.44
CA ILE A 128 12.27 11.58 4.85
C ILE A 128 11.56 11.38 6.19
N ALA A 129 11.72 12.31 7.14
CA ALA A 129 11.03 12.25 8.42
C ALA A 129 9.51 12.29 8.24
N ASN A 130 8.99 13.19 7.39
CA ASN A 130 7.57 13.29 7.09
C ASN A 130 7.03 12.04 6.37
N LEU A 131 7.75 11.52 5.37
CA LEU A 131 7.36 10.27 4.70
C LEU A 131 7.35 9.10 5.69
N LEU A 132 8.35 9.01 6.55
CA LEU A 132 8.42 7.97 7.57
C LEU A 132 7.25 8.08 8.56
N ALA A 133 6.94 9.29 9.03
CA ALA A 133 5.80 9.55 9.89
C ALA A 133 4.47 9.17 9.22
N ALA A 134 4.26 9.56 7.96
CA ALA A 134 3.08 9.20 7.18
C ALA A 134 2.88 7.67 7.14
N HIS A 135 3.94 6.93 6.84
CA HIS A 135 3.86 5.48 6.68
C HIS A 135 3.79 4.72 8.01
N ILE A 136 4.37 5.23 9.09
CA ILE A 136 4.28 4.60 10.42
C ILE A 136 2.96 4.93 11.09
N ILE A 137 2.67 6.23 11.25
CA ILE A 137 1.59 6.73 12.10
C ILE A 137 0.26 6.62 11.38
N SER A 138 0.20 7.00 10.10
CA SER A 138 -1.04 7.11 9.35
C SER A 138 -1.38 5.85 8.55
N PHE A 139 -0.42 4.93 8.40
CA PHE A 139 -0.60 3.69 7.62
C PHE A 139 -0.30 2.41 8.41
N GLY A 140 0.95 2.22 8.85
CA GLY A 140 1.41 0.97 9.46
C GLY A 140 0.75 0.64 10.80
N ILE A 141 0.68 1.60 11.73
CA ILE A 141 0.03 1.43 13.04
C ILE A 141 -1.49 1.19 12.89
N PRO A 142 -2.25 1.98 12.10
CA PRO A 142 -3.67 1.74 11.89
C PRO A 142 -3.99 0.37 11.27
N ILE A 143 -3.23 -0.05 10.25
CA ILE A 143 -3.35 -1.39 9.65
C ILE A 143 -3.11 -2.47 10.72
N ALA A 144 -2.02 -2.34 11.48
CA ALA A 144 -1.67 -3.30 12.51
C ALA A 144 -2.74 -3.40 13.60
N TYR A 145 -3.29 -2.26 14.01
CA TYR A 145 -4.37 -2.17 14.97
C TYR A 145 -5.63 -2.89 14.47
N VAL A 146 -6.14 -2.52 13.29
CA VAL A 146 -7.37 -3.10 12.72
C VAL A 146 -7.23 -4.61 12.51
N ALA A 147 -6.12 -5.03 11.92
CA ALA A 147 -5.83 -6.45 11.69
C ALA A 147 -5.75 -7.26 13.01
N SER A 148 -5.25 -6.66 14.09
CA SER A 148 -5.19 -7.30 15.42
C SER A 148 -6.55 -7.40 16.12
N ARG A 149 -7.51 -6.50 15.79
CA ARG A 149 -8.81 -6.39 16.46
C ARG A 149 -9.88 -7.27 15.80
N ILE A 150 -9.88 -7.37 14.48
CA ILE A 150 -10.89 -8.15 13.75
C ILE A 150 -10.62 -9.65 13.96
N GLY A 151 -11.55 -10.40 14.55
CA GLY A 151 -11.45 -11.86 14.67
C GLY A 151 -10.59 -12.38 15.83
N ARG A 152 -10.74 -11.81 17.04
CA ARG A 152 -10.31 -12.45 18.30
C ARG A 152 -10.93 -13.86 18.44
N TYR A 153 -10.28 -14.90 17.91
CA TYR A 153 -10.60 -16.29 18.25
C TYR A 153 -10.45 -16.49 19.76
N PRO A 154 -11.40 -17.15 20.44
CA PRO A 154 -11.20 -17.56 21.83
C PRO A 154 -9.94 -18.44 21.93
N SER A 155 -9.13 -18.21 22.96
CA SER A 155 -7.95 -19.01 23.27
C SER A 155 -8.32 -20.48 23.30
N ARG A 156 -7.73 -21.31 22.42
CA ARG A 156 -7.92 -22.76 22.47
C ARG A 156 -6.56 -23.47 22.53
N SER A 157 -6.21 -23.83 23.76
CA SER A 157 -5.17 -24.78 24.14
C SER A 157 -5.24 -26.04 23.28
N ASN A 158 -4.20 -26.32 22.49
CA ASN A 158 -3.72 -27.70 22.27
C ASN A 158 -2.37 -27.71 21.53
N SER A 159 -1.31 -27.91 22.30
CA SER A 159 0.11 -27.79 21.95
C SER A 159 0.67 -28.94 21.10
N LYS A 160 -0.01 -30.09 21.01
CA LYS A 160 0.59 -31.31 20.44
C LYS A 160 0.57 -31.41 18.90
N LYS A 161 -0.35 -30.75 18.20
CA LYS A 161 -0.32 -30.67 16.72
C LYS A 161 0.73 -29.66 16.19
N ARG A 162 1.33 -28.84 17.06
CA ARG A 162 2.38 -27.86 16.69
C ARG A 162 3.69 -28.57 16.33
N ILE A 163 4.16 -29.52 17.13
CA ILE A 163 5.55 -30.03 16.98
C ILE A 163 5.78 -30.76 15.64
N ILE A 164 4.79 -31.49 15.13
CA ILE A 164 4.93 -32.26 13.88
C ILE A 164 4.93 -31.36 12.63
N PHE A 165 4.24 -30.22 12.66
CA PHE A 165 4.20 -29.28 11.54
C PHE A 165 5.40 -28.30 11.52
N PHE A 166 6.07 -28.13 12.66
CA PHE A 166 7.22 -27.21 12.82
C PHE A 166 8.52 -27.75 12.22
N GLY A 167 8.68 -29.07 12.03
CA GLY A 167 9.89 -29.67 11.47
C GLY A 167 10.18 -29.33 10.00
N GLN A 168 9.24 -28.70 9.29
CA GLN A 168 9.29 -28.49 7.84
C GLN A 168 9.47 -27.02 7.42
N MET A 169 9.43 -26.05 8.34
CA MET A 169 9.35 -24.63 7.96
C MET A 169 10.56 -23.81 8.43
N LYS A 170 11.67 -23.91 7.68
CA LYS A 170 12.73 -22.89 7.69
C LYS A 170 12.13 -21.55 7.25
N LEU A 171 12.50 -20.44 7.90
CA LEU A 171 12.20 -19.06 7.50
C LEU A 171 12.69 -18.81 6.07
N ASN A 172 11.86 -19.14 5.08
CA ASN A 172 12.17 -18.98 3.67
C ASN A 172 11.54 -17.67 3.21
N ILE A 173 12.37 -16.66 2.92
CA ILE A 173 11.96 -15.30 2.50
C ILE A 173 11.63 -15.28 0.99
N LYS A 174 11.99 -16.35 0.25
CA LYS A 174 11.74 -16.50 -1.18
C LYS A 174 10.27 -16.27 -1.60
N PRO A 175 9.23 -16.70 -0.85
CA PRO A 175 7.84 -16.43 -1.21
C PRO A 175 7.51 -14.93 -1.18
N VAL A 176 8.03 -14.18 -0.20
CA VAL A 176 7.80 -12.73 -0.10
C VAL A 176 8.47 -12.01 -1.27
N LEU A 177 9.69 -12.41 -1.64
CA LEU A 177 10.39 -11.88 -2.81
C LEU A 177 9.69 -12.27 -4.13
N HIS A 178 9.15 -13.48 -4.21
CA HIS A 178 8.38 -13.96 -5.35
C HIS A 178 7.06 -13.19 -5.52
N ASP A 179 6.37 -12.90 -4.42
CA ASP A 179 5.13 -12.12 -4.41
C ASP A 179 5.38 -10.65 -4.73
N LEU A 180 6.51 -10.07 -4.27
CA LEU A 180 6.97 -8.75 -4.71
C LEU A 180 7.30 -8.71 -6.20
N PHE A 181 7.82 -9.79 -6.76
CA PHE A 181 8.09 -9.91 -8.19
C PHE A 181 6.79 -9.98 -9.01
N HIS A 182 5.77 -10.65 -8.49
CA HIS A 182 4.44 -10.68 -9.09
C HIS A 182 3.71 -9.36 -8.93
N PHE A 183 3.86 -8.67 -7.80
CA PHE A 183 3.36 -7.31 -7.60
C PHE A 183 4.04 -6.33 -8.57
N ARG A 184 5.35 -6.43 -8.77
CA ARG A 184 6.09 -5.68 -9.80
C ARG A 184 5.51 -5.95 -11.19
N LYS A 185 5.40 -7.22 -11.59
CA LYS A 185 4.87 -7.59 -12.91
C LYS A 185 3.42 -7.16 -13.06
N PHE A 186 2.59 -7.34 -12.03
CA PHE A 186 1.20 -6.89 -12.00
C PHE A 186 1.11 -5.39 -12.13
N PHE A 187 1.80 -4.61 -11.31
CA PHE A 187 1.76 -3.16 -11.32
C PHE A 187 2.25 -2.61 -12.66
N THR A 188 3.40 -3.09 -13.17
CA THR A 188 3.90 -2.71 -14.49
C THR A 188 2.95 -3.12 -15.62
N GLN A 189 2.39 -4.34 -15.61
CA GLN A 189 1.44 -4.75 -16.65
C GLN A 189 0.10 -4.03 -16.54
N PHE A 190 -0.32 -3.69 -15.32
CA PHE A 190 -1.55 -2.97 -15.04
C PHE A 190 -1.44 -1.51 -15.50
N THR A 191 -0.33 -0.82 -15.18
CA THR A 191 -0.05 0.53 -15.69
C THR A 191 0.08 0.52 -17.21
N LEU A 192 0.79 -0.44 -17.79
CA LEU A 192 0.90 -0.59 -19.26
C LEU A 192 -0.45 -0.87 -19.93
N ARG A 193 -1.33 -1.67 -19.33
CA ARG A 193 -2.67 -1.97 -19.88
C ARG A 193 -3.62 -0.79 -19.77
N ILE A 194 -3.58 -0.04 -18.67
CA ILE A 194 -4.37 1.18 -18.53
C ILE A 194 -3.87 2.24 -19.48
N TRP A 195 -2.56 2.39 -19.64
CA TRP A 195 -1.95 3.28 -20.64
C TRP A 195 -2.40 2.93 -22.06
N ALA A 196 -2.32 1.65 -22.45
CA ALA A 196 -2.78 1.20 -23.77
C ALA A 196 -4.28 1.45 -24.01
N LYS A 197 -5.09 1.51 -22.95
CA LYS A 197 -6.53 1.76 -23.03
C LYS A 197 -6.86 3.26 -22.99
N ALA A 198 -6.15 4.04 -22.17
CA ALA A 198 -6.26 5.49 -22.08
C ALA A 198 -5.79 6.16 -23.37
N GLN A 199 -4.69 5.68 -23.97
CA GLN A 199 -4.21 6.18 -25.27
C GLN A 199 -5.19 5.84 -26.40
N LYS A 200 -5.84 4.67 -26.37
CA LYS A 200 -6.90 4.35 -27.34
C LYS A 200 -8.15 5.21 -27.17
N GLY A 201 -8.55 5.50 -25.92
CA GLY A 201 -9.66 6.41 -25.62
C GLY A 201 -9.37 7.84 -26.09
N PHE A 202 -8.21 8.37 -25.70
CA PHE A 202 -7.75 9.71 -26.09
C PHE A 202 -7.60 9.84 -27.62
N LEU A 203 -7.03 8.85 -28.30
CA LEU A 203 -6.93 8.84 -29.76
C LEU A 203 -8.31 8.69 -30.43
N SER A 204 -9.24 7.93 -29.86
CA SER A 204 -10.61 7.83 -30.41
C SER A 204 -11.42 9.11 -30.25
N GLU A 205 -11.11 9.91 -29.23
CA GLU A 205 -11.79 11.18 -28.94
C GLU A 205 -11.14 12.34 -29.72
N ALA A 206 -9.82 12.31 -29.91
CA ALA A 206 -9.06 13.26 -30.74
C ALA A 206 -9.23 13.03 -32.26
N LEU A 207 -9.61 11.81 -32.69
CA LEU A 207 -9.90 11.47 -34.09
C LEU A 207 -11.40 11.50 -34.43
N ASN A 208 -12.27 11.75 -33.44
CA ASN A 208 -13.70 12.07 -33.68
C ASN A 208 -13.89 13.59 -33.83
N ILE A 209 -13.08 14.18 -34.72
CA ILE A 209 -13.35 15.44 -35.42
C ILE A 209 -13.73 15.06 -36.85
#